data_AF-A0A9P0DZA4-F1
#
_entry.id   AF-A0A9P0DZA4-F1
#
_cell.length_a   1.000
_cell.length_b   1.000
_cell.length_c   1.000
_cell.angle_alpha   90.00
_cell.angle_beta   90.00
_cell.angle_gamma   90.00
#
_symmetry.space_group_name_H-M   'P 1'
#
loop_
_entity.id
_entity.type
_entity.pdbx_description
1 polymer ?
#
loop_
_entity_poly.entity_id
_entity_poly.type
_entity_poly.pdbx_seq_one_letter_code
_entity_poly.pdbx_strand_id
1 'polypeptide(L)'
;MASKSKKGSTPLASQRPASPLSPTRHSRLQEKHELQNLNDRLAGYIDRVRYLEGENNRLTREIQTTQETVTREVSNIKSMYDHELSDARKLLDETHREKARLEIDVKRLLEENDELKSELAKKNKDLALAENSARIYETRCNELQLKANQAASDAKKAISDAKELEKERDKLRKLLDNHRKQLEEESLARVEVENANQSLREELSFKDQIHQQQLTETRTRRQVEISEIDGRLAEKYEAKLQEALQELRDQYESQMANNRGEIELLYEQKIKNLQSANDRHQTSASGALDELRQVRTRIDSLNSRISDLENQNAGLAARARDLEKLLENERMRHVEDLAMLERELHRLREEMANQLQEYQDLMDIKVSLDLEIAAYRKLLESEEARLNITPTGSEVHEVTHRSQRSSSQRRTPVRLGAKRKRTLLEESQESSLNDYSVNSSSKGDIEVADVDPEGHYVKLHNKSNQEVALGGWQVIRRVGDEETTFKFHRVKRQLTSSHLRHRELAAGYLSEELHHQQGDPQADERCRLM
;
A
#
# COMPACT_ATOMS: atom_id res chain seq x y z
N MET A 1 -10.86 -91.03 205.11
CA MET A 1 -11.08 -90.06 206.22
C MET A 1 -12.51 -90.29 206.72
N ALA A 2 -12.81 -90.58 207.99
CA ALA A 2 -12.54 -89.86 209.25
C ALA A 2 -13.32 -88.51 209.32
N SER A 3 -14.06 -88.14 210.39
CA SER A 3 -14.50 -88.83 211.65
C SER A 3 -15.69 -88.00 212.29
N LYS A 4 -16.20 -88.05 213.55
CA LYS A 4 -15.76 -88.58 214.87
C LYS A 4 -16.91 -88.49 215.92
N SER A 5 -17.00 -89.41 216.91
CA SER A 5 -17.71 -89.27 218.23
C SER A 5 -19.26 -89.43 218.26
N LYS A 6 -19.96 -89.68 219.40
CA LYS A 6 -19.61 -89.68 220.86
C LYS A 6 -20.50 -90.63 221.73
N LYS A 7 -20.10 -90.86 223.01
CA LYS A 7 -20.59 -91.78 224.10
C LYS A 7 -22.09 -91.61 224.54
N GLY A 8 -22.77 -92.46 225.35
CA GLY A 8 -22.45 -93.65 226.20
C GLY A 8 -22.39 -93.37 227.74
N SER A 9 -22.80 -94.20 228.73
CA SER A 9 -23.32 -95.61 228.85
C SER A 9 -23.78 -95.98 230.32
N THR A 10 -24.07 -97.28 230.65
CA THR A 10 -24.19 -97.95 232.01
C THR A 10 -25.43 -97.65 232.91
N PRO A 11 -25.79 -98.37 234.04
CA PRO A 11 -25.11 -99.46 234.83
C PRO A 11 -25.97 -100.71 235.31
N LEU A 12 -25.44 -101.47 236.30
CA LEU A 12 -25.85 -102.75 236.99
C LEU A 12 -27.17 -102.73 237.84
N ALA A 13 -27.72 -103.80 238.46
CA ALA A 13 -27.20 -105.12 238.97
C ALA A 13 -28.12 -106.36 238.64
N SER A 14 -28.51 -107.40 239.45
CA SER A 14 -28.50 -107.72 240.92
C SER A 14 -28.65 -109.27 241.23
N GLN A 15 -28.99 -109.69 242.47
CA GLN A 15 -29.29 -111.07 242.96
C GLN A 15 -30.72 -111.14 243.62
N ARG A 16 -31.33 -112.21 244.20
CA ARG A 16 -30.93 -113.48 244.89
C ARG A 16 -32.18 -114.44 245.03
N PRO A 17 -32.10 -115.76 245.40
CA PRO A 17 -33.22 -116.72 245.22
C PRO A 17 -33.91 -117.32 246.49
N ALA A 18 -34.95 -118.16 246.28
CA ALA A 18 -35.74 -119.04 247.22
C ALA A 18 -36.89 -118.36 248.03
N SER A 19 -37.96 -118.99 248.57
CA SER A 19 -38.69 -120.30 248.48
C SER A 19 -39.88 -120.31 249.52
N PRO A 20 -40.78 -121.33 249.70
CA PRO A 20 -41.29 -122.43 248.84
C PRO A 20 -42.85 -122.64 248.80
N LEU A 21 -43.32 -123.50 247.87
CA LEU A 21 -44.53 -124.40 247.89
C LEU A 21 -45.97 -123.92 248.23
N SER A 22 -46.91 -124.14 247.28
CA SER A 22 -48.24 -124.79 247.48
C SER A 22 -48.98 -125.06 246.14
N PRO A 23 -50.02 -125.93 246.06
CA PRO A 23 -50.43 -126.56 244.79
C PRO A 23 -51.65 -125.93 244.07
N THR A 24 -51.44 -125.35 242.89
CA THR A 24 -52.52 -125.06 241.89
C THR A 24 -52.00 -125.02 240.45
N ARG A 25 -50.94 -125.78 240.16
CA ARG A 25 -49.97 -125.51 239.07
C ARG A 25 -50.45 -125.77 237.62
N HIS A 26 -51.56 -126.50 237.40
CA HIS A 26 -51.84 -127.06 236.07
C HIS A 26 -52.65 -126.18 235.10
N SER A 27 -53.57 -125.32 235.57
CA SER A 27 -54.48 -124.59 234.65
C SER A 27 -53.79 -123.47 233.85
N ARG A 28 -52.99 -122.61 234.48
CA ARG A 28 -52.39 -121.42 233.83
C ARG A 28 -51.27 -121.69 232.83
N LEU A 29 -50.79 -122.93 232.72
CA LEU A 29 -49.69 -123.24 231.79
C LEU A 29 -50.18 -123.43 230.34
N GLN A 30 -51.45 -123.77 230.17
CA GLN A 30 -52.03 -124.16 228.88
C GLN A 30 -52.35 -122.93 228.00
N GLU A 31 -53.05 -121.93 228.55
CA GLU A 31 -53.39 -120.66 227.86
C GLU A 31 -52.15 -119.96 227.25
N LYS A 32 -51.02 -119.98 227.98
CA LYS A 32 -49.78 -119.32 227.53
C LYS A 32 -49.26 -119.93 226.21
N HIS A 33 -49.44 -121.23 226.01
CA HIS A 33 -48.89 -121.91 224.84
C HIS A 33 -49.74 -121.68 223.58
N GLU A 34 -51.06 -121.56 223.74
CA GLU A 34 -51.99 -121.24 222.65
C GLU A 34 -51.79 -119.81 222.12
N LEU A 35 -51.60 -118.83 223.02
CA LEU A 35 -51.27 -117.44 222.64
C LEU A 35 -49.92 -117.30 221.91
N GLN A 36 -48.98 -118.20 222.16
CA GLN A 36 -47.70 -118.22 221.44
C GLN A 36 -47.88 -118.73 219.99
N ASN A 37 -48.54 -119.89 219.82
CA ASN A 37 -48.89 -120.45 218.50
C ASN A 37 -49.70 -119.46 217.62
N LEU A 38 -50.56 -118.64 218.22
CA LEU A 38 -51.33 -117.64 217.47
C LEU A 38 -50.44 -116.49 216.94
N ASN A 39 -49.49 -116.02 217.74
CA ASN A 39 -48.52 -114.99 217.34
C ASN A 39 -47.56 -115.49 216.25
N ASP A 40 -47.06 -116.72 216.37
CA ASP A 40 -46.15 -117.30 215.38
C ASP A 40 -46.83 -117.46 214.01
N ARG A 41 -48.14 -117.75 213.98
CA ARG A 41 -48.96 -117.70 212.76
C ARG A 41 -49.14 -116.28 212.21
N LEU A 42 -49.39 -115.29 213.07
CA LEU A 42 -49.52 -113.89 212.67
C LEU A 42 -48.22 -113.34 212.03
N ALA A 43 -47.06 -113.69 212.59
CA ALA A 43 -45.76 -113.36 212.01
C ALA A 43 -45.63 -113.90 210.58
N GLY A 44 -45.92 -115.19 210.37
CA GLY A 44 -45.87 -115.81 209.03
C GLY A 44 -46.82 -115.17 208.00
N TYR A 45 -47.99 -114.67 208.43
CA TYR A 45 -48.87 -113.88 207.55
C TYR A 45 -48.31 -112.49 207.25
N ILE A 46 -47.72 -111.79 208.23
CA ILE A 46 -47.10 -110.48 208.02
C ILE A 46 -45.91 -110.58 207.06
N ASP A 47 -45.07 -111.60 207.20
CA ASP A 47 -43.95 -111.84 206.28
C ASP A 47 -44.44 -112.19 204.86
N ARG A 48 -45.54 -112.95 204.74
CA ARG A 48 -46.14 -113.24 203.42
C ARG A 48 -46.76 -112.01 202.77
N VAL A 49 -47.38 -111.11 203.53
CA VAL A 49 -47.87 -109.82 203.03
C VAL A 49 -46.70 -108.94 202.58
N ARG A 50 -45.65 -108.78 203.40
CA ARG A 50 -44.45 -108.01 203.04
C ARG A 50 -43.75 -108.56 201.80
N TYR A 51 -43.70 -109.89 201.64
CA TYR A 51 -43.21 -110.54 200.43
C TYR A 51 -44.05 -110.13 199.20
N LEU A 52 -45.39 -110.22 199.30
CA LEU A 52 -46.30 -109.87 198.21
C LEU A 52 -46.28 -108.37 197.88
N GLU A 53 -46.17 -107.50 198.87
CA GLU A 53 -45.97 -106.06 198.69
C GLU A 53 -44.63 -105.77 197.98
N GLY A 54 -43.56 -106.47 198.36
CA GLY A 54 -42.25 -106.38 197.70
C GLY A 54 -42.28 -106.85 196.24
N GLU A 55 -42.92 -107.99 195.97
CA GLU A 55 -43.11 -108.55 194.63
C GLU A 55 -44.01 -107.65 193.77
N ASN A 56 -45.11 -107.10 194.31
CA ASN A 56 -46.00 -106.21 193.57
C ASN A 56 -45.31 -104.86 193.26
N ASN A 57 -44.49 -104.34 194.18
CA ASN A 57 -43.60 -103.20 193.91
C ASN A 57 -42.53 -103.52 192.85
N ARG A 58 -42.00 -104.76 192.83
CA ARG A 58 -41.06 -105.23 191.79
C ARG A 58 -41.74 -105.23 190.41
N LEU A 59 -42.91 -105.87 190.30
CA LEU A 59 -43.71 -105.95 189.08
C LEU A 59 -44.16 -104.57 188.59
N THR A 60 -44.56 -103.66 189.49
CA THR A 60 -44.93 -102.28 189.13
C THR A 60 -43.75 -101.52 188.51
N ARG A 61 -42.53 -101.69 189.04
CA ARG A 61 -41.31 -101.11 188.42
C ARG A 61 -40.94 -101.78 187.10
N GLU A 62 -41.15 -103.08 186.97
CA GLU A 62 -40.92 -103.85 185.75
C GLU A 62 -41.87 -103.40 184.61
N ILE A 63 -43.15 -103.15 184.94
CA ILE A 63 -44.14 -102.54 184.03
C ILE A 63 -43.74 -101.10 183.68
N GLN A 64 -43.38 -100.27 184.67
CA GLN A 64 -42.97 -98.89 184.41
C GLN A 64 -41.72 -98.82 183.50
N THR A 65 -40.69 -99.61 183.80
CA THR A 65 -39.44 -99.61 183.00
C THR A 65 -39.66 -100.14 181.59
N THR A 66 -40.49 -101.16 181.39
CA THR A 66 -40.84 -101.65 180.03
C THR A 66 -41.73 -100.67 179.26
N GLN A 67 -42.61 -99.94 179.94
CA GLN A 67 -43.36 -98.83 179.31
C GLN A 67 -42.44 -97.66 178.94
N GLU A 68 -41.46 -97.33 179.78
CA GLU A 68 -40.44 -96.30 179.50
C GLU A 68 -39.49 -96.72 178.36
N THR A 69 -39.10 -97.99 178.24
CA THR A 69 -38.32 -98.45 177.07
C THR A 69 -39.14 -98.44 175.79
N VAL A 70 -40.37 -98.98 175.80
CA VAL A 70 -41.23 -99.01 174.59
C VAL A 70 -41.60 -97.60 174.13
N THR A 71 -41.93 -96.67 175.04
CA THR A 71 -42.21 -95.28 174.65
C THR A 71 -40.96 -94.57 174.11
N ARG A 72 -39.77 -94.86 174.66
CA ARG A 72 -38.50 -94.35 174.12
C ARG A 72 -38.15 -94.95 172.76
N GLU A 73 -38.37 -96.25 172.55
CA GLU A 73 -38.16 -96.92 171.25
C GLU A 73 -39.10 -96.37 170.19
N VAL A 74 -40.40 -96.25 170.48
CA VAL A 74 -41.39 -95.62 169.58
C VAL A 74 -41.02 -94.17 169.30
N SER A 75 -40.55 -93.40 170.29
CA SER A 75 -40.08 -92.03 170.08
C SER A 75 -38.80 -91.96 169.24
N ASN A 76 -37.87 -92.90 169.40
CA ASN A 76 -36.65 -92.98 168.59
C ASN A 76 -36.99 -93.33 167.13
N ILE A 77 -37.82 -94.36 166.91
CA ILE A 77 -38.28 -94.80 165.59
C ILE A 77 -39.04 -93.66 164.90
N LYS A 78 -39.93 -92.96 165.62
CA LYS A 78 -40.60 -91.76 165.11
C LYS A 78 -39.59 -90.69 164.73
N SER A 79 -38.61 -90.37 165.59
CA SER A 79 -37.59 -89.36 165.31
C SER A 79 -36.72 -89.71 164.10
N MET A 80 -36.46 -91.00 163.85
CA MET A 80 -35.78 -91.45 162.63
C MET A 80 -36.66 -91.23 161.41
N TYR A 81 -37.92 -91.67 161.42
CA TYR A 81 -38.83 -91.46 160.29
C TYR A 81 -39.14 -89.98 160.02
N ASP A 82 -39.28 -89.15 161.05
CA ASP A 82 -39.46 -87.70 160.89
C ASP A 82 -38.19 -87.04 160.29
N HIS A 83 -36.99 -87.55 160.58
CA HIS A 83 -35.74 -87.10 159.97
C HIS A 83 -35.61 -87.55 158.51
N GLU A 84 -35.85 -88.82 158.19
CA GLU A 84 -35.88 -89.37 156.83
C GLU A 84 -36.92 -88.64 155.96
N LEU A 85 -38.11 -88.38 156.51
CA LEU A 85 -39.15 -87.58 155.84
C LEU A 85 -38.72 -86.12 155.66
N SER A 86 -37.95 -85.54 156.59
CA SER A 86 -37.41 -84.20 156.41
C SER A 86 -36.36 -84.14 155.30
N ASP A 87 -35.54 -85.17 155.17
CA ASP A 87 -34.40 -85.17 154.23
C ASP A 87 -34.85 -85.58 152.83
N ALA A 88 -35.81 -86.51 152.70
CA ALA A 88 -36.53 -86.77 151.46
C ALA A 88 -37.27 -85.51 150.94
N ARG A 89 -37.81 -84.67 151.84
CA ARG A 89 -38.40 -83.37 151.46
C ARG A 89 -37.34 -82.36 151.00
N LYS A 90 -36.20 -82.25 151.68
CA LYS A 90 -35.08 -81.39 151.23
C LYS A 90 -34.61 -81.79 149.84
N LEU A 91 -34.39 -83.09 149.60
CA LEU A 91 -33.97 -83.62 148.30
C LEU A 91 -35.01 -83.39 147.19
N LEU A 92 -36.31 -83.49 147.50
CA LEU A 92 -37.38 -83.16 146.57
C LEU A 92 -37.38 -81.66 146.21
N ASP A 93 -37.22 -80.80 147.21
CA ASP A 93 -37.10 -79.35 147.04
C ASP A 93 -35.84 -78.95 146.25
N GLU A 94 -34.71 -79.61 146.49
CA GLU A 94 -33.43 -79.38 145.80
C GLU A 94 -33.52 -79.85 144.35
N THR A 95 -34.02 -81.05 144.08
CA THR A 95 -34.23 -81.55 142.71
C THR A 95 -35.30 -80.74 141.96
N HIS A 96 -36.30 -80.18 142.64
CA HIS A 96 -37.22 -79.20 142.03
C HIS A 96 -36.53 -77.87 141.69
N ARG A 97 -35.64 -77.34 142.54
CA ARG A 97 -34.85 -76.13 142.24
C ARG A 97 -33.88 -76.38 141.08
N GLU A 98 -33.19 -77.52 141.06
CA GLU A 98 -32.30 -77.91 139.97
C GLU A 98 -33.05 -78.09 138.66
N LYS A 99 -34.20 -78.78 138.67
CA LYS A 99 -35.08 -78.89 137.51
C LYS A 99 -35.53 -77.52 137.00
N ALA A 100 -36.01 -76.64 137.88
CA ALA A 100 -36.44 -75.30 137.50
C ALA A 100 -35.29 -74.46 136.91
N ARG A 101 -34.08 -74.57 137.47
CA ARG A 101 -32.86 -73.97 136.92
C ARG A 101 -32.54 -74.51 135.53
N LEU A 102 -32.53 -75.83 135.36
CA LEU A 102 -32.27 -76.48 134.07
C LEU A 102 -33.33 -76.11 133.01
N GLU A 103 -34.60 -75.97 133.40
CA GLU A 103 -35.66 -75.48 132.50
C GLU A 103 -35.46 -74.01 132.08
N ILE A 104 -34.87 -73.16 132.93
CA ILE A 104 -34.48 -71.78 132.59
C ILE A 104 -33.24 -71.77 131.69
N ASP A 105 -32.20 -72.54 132.03
CA ASP A 105 -30.98 -72.65 131.23
C ASP A 105 -31.28 -73.24 129.83
N VAL A 106 -32.18 -74.21 129.72
CA VAL A 106 -32.67 -74.75 128.43
C VAL A 106 -33.43 -73.70 127.61
N LYS A 107 -34.32 -72.90 128.24
CA LYS A 107 -35.05 -71.83 127.53
C LYS A 107 -34.08 -70.78 126.99
N ARG A 108 -33.15 -70.29 127.84
CA ARG A 108 -32.14 -69.32 127.41
C ARG A 108 -31.25 -69.87 126.29
N LEU A 109 -30.81 -71.12 126.38
CA LEU A 109 -30.01 -71.75 125.32
C LEU A 109 -30.79 -71.96 124.01
N LEU A 110 -32.12 -72.14 124.06
CA LEU A 110 -32.96 -72.19 122.87
C LEU A 110 -33.15 -70.80 122.24
N GLU A 111 -33.37 -69.77 123.07
CA GLU A 111 -33.46 -68.36 122.66
C GLU A 111 -32.13 -67.91 122.01
N GLU A 112 -30.99 -68.11 122.68
CA GLU A 112 -29.63 -67.89 122.14
C GLU A 112 -29.42 -68.63 120.80
N ASN A 113 -29.93 -69.87 120.67
CA ASN A 113 -29.77 -70.66 119.46
C ASN A 113 -30.62 -70.15 118.28
N ASP A 114 -31.85 -69.68 118.54
CA ASP A 114 -32.74 -69.10 117.53
C ASP A 114 -32.30 -67.67 117.13
N GLU A 115 -31.71 -66.90 118.04
CA GLU A 115 -30.99 -65.66 117.70
C GLU A 115 -29.78 -65.95 116.78
N LEU A 116 -28.92 -66.91 117.14
CA LEU A 116 -27.76 -67.29 116.32
C LEU A 116 -28.16 -67.84 114.93
N LYS A 117 -29.25 -68.62 114.84
CA LYS A 117 -29.84 -69.03 113.54
C LYS A 117 -30.29 -67.81 112.72
N SER A 118 -30.95 -66.84 113.36
CA SER A 118 -31.42 -65.61 112.72
C SER A 118 -30.26 -64.74 112.21
N GLU A 119 -29.18 -64.61 112.99
CA GLU A 119 -27.95 -63.93 112.56
C GLU A 119 -27.24 -64.66 111.42
N LEU A 120 -27.06 -65.98 111.52
CA LEU A 120 -26.45 -66.79 110.48
C LEU A 120 -27.24 -66.73 109.17
N ALA A 121 -28.58 -66.74 109.23
CA ALA A 121 -29.44 -66.56 108.07
C ALA A 121 -29.28 -65.16 107.41
N LYS A 122 -29.13 -64.10 108.21
CA LYS A 122 -28.81 -62.75 107.70
C LYS A 122 -27.44 -62.73 107.03
N LYS A 123 -26.40 -63.26 107.70
CA LYS A 123 -25.03 -63.29 107.16
C LYS A 123 -24.89 -64.11 105.89
N ASN A 124 -25.59 -65.25 105.78
CA ASN A 124 -25.62 -66.02 104.53
C ASN A 124 -26.31 -65.25 103.38
N LYS A 125 -27.35 -64.46 103.68
CA LYS A 125 -28.00 -63.59 102.69
C LYS A 125 -27.10 -62.43 102.27
N ASP A 126 -26.42 -61.78 103.22
CA ASP A 126 -25.46 -60.70 102.95
C ASP A 126 -24.29 -61.20 102.09
N LEU A 127 -23.76 -62.40 102.41
CA LEU A 127 -22.71 -63.07 101.65
C LEU A 127 -23.16 -63.36 100.21
N ALA A 128 -24.33 -63.98 100.00
CA ALA A 128 -24.84 -64.28 98.66
C ALA A 128 -25.06 -63.01 97.81
N LEU A 129 -25.45 -61.89 98.43
CA LEU A 129 -25.56 -60.59 97.75
C LEU A 129 -24.18 -60.02 97.38
N ALA A 130 -23.18 -60.16 98.26
CA ALA A 130 -21.80 -59.75 98.00
C ALA A 130 -21.14 -60.59 96.90
N GLU A 131 -21.30 -61.91 96.92
CA GLU A 131 -20.81 -62.85 95.89
C GLU A 131 -21.43 -62.55 94.52
N ASN A 132 -22.75 -62.34 94.45
CA ASN A 132 -23.42 -61.96 93.21
C ASN A 132 -22.92 -60.60 92.68
N SER A 133 -22.70 -59.63 93.57
CA SER A 133 -22.13 -58.32 93.20
C SER A 133 -20.69 -58.46 92.68
N ALA A 134 -19.85 -59.25 93.35
CA ALA A 134 -18.47 -59.53 92.92
C ALA A 134 -18.44 -60.17 91.52
N ARG A 135 -19.32 -61.14 91.25
CA ARG A 135 -19.47 -61.79 89.94
C ARG A 135 -19.93 -60.82 88.83
N ILE A 136 -20.78 -59.84 89.16
CA ILE A 136 -21.18 -58.76 88.23
C ILE A 136 -20.00 -57.82 87.93
N TYR A 137 -19.17 -57.51 88.93
CA TYR A 137 -17.95 -56.72 88.70
C TYR A 137 -16.89 -57.49 87.91
N GLU A 138 -16.70 -58.78 88.16
CA GLU A 138 -15.79 -59.66 87.41
C GLU A 138 -16.19 -59.75 85.93
N THR A 139 -17.46 -60.04 85.64
CA THR A 139 -17.97 -60.09 84.24
C THR A 139 -17.81 -58.74 83.54
N ARG A 140 -18.09 -57.62 84.22
CA ARG A 140 -17.86 -56.27 83.70
C ARG A 140 -16.39 -55.95 83.45
N CYS A 141 -15.47 -56.38 84.33
CA CYS A 141 -14.03 -56.23 84.13
C CYS A 141 -13.55 -57.03 82.91
N ASN A 142 -14.02 -58.28 82.75
CA ASN A 142 -13.69 -59.10 81.59
C ASN A 142 -14.23 -58.50 80.27
N GLU A 143 -15.45 -57.95 80.27
CA GLU A 143 -15.98 -57.20 79.13
C GLU A 143 -15.14 -55.97 78.79
N LEU A 144 -14.74 -55.17 79.79
CA LEU A 144 -13.94 -53.97 79.58
C LEU A 144 -12.53 -54.32 79.09
N GLN A 145 -11.92 -55.39 79.59
CA GLN A 145 -10.64 -55.89 79.12
C GLN A 145 -10.73 -56.36 77.65
N LEU A 146 -11.80 -57.06 77.27
CA LEU A 146 -12.03 -57.46 75.87
C LEU A 146 -12.21 -56.25 74.96
N LYS A 147 -13.00 -55.25 75.37
CA LYS A 147 -13.21 -53.99 74.64
C LYS A 147 -11.91 -53.19 74.50
N ALA A 148 -11.08 -53.14 75.55
CA ALA A 148 -9.76 -52.50 75.51
C ALA A 148 -8.78 -53.24 74.58
N ASN A 149 -8.75 -54.57 74.63
CA ASN A 149 -7.93 -55.40 73.74
C ASN A 149 -8.33 -55.22 72.27
N GLN A 150 -9.63 -55.17 71.97
CA GLN A 150 -10.16 -54.91 70.63
C GLN A 150 -9.76 -53.52 70.12
N ALA A 151 -9.98 -52.48 70.92
CA ALA A 151 -9.58 -51.11 70.58
C ALA A 151 -8.07 -50.98 70.34
N ALA A 152 -7.25 -51.68 71.14
CA ALA A 152 -5.80 -51.74 70.94
C ALA A 152 -5.37 -52.52 69.69
N SER A 153 -6.14 -53.54 69.26
CA SER A 153 -5.97 -54.20 67.95
C SER A 153 -6.26 -53.21 66.82
N ASP A 154 -7.38 -52.52 66.87
CA ASP A 154 -7.86 -51.72 65.74
C ASP A 154 -7.08 -50.40 65.61
N ALA A 155 -6.62 -49.83 66.73
CA ALA A 155 -5.63 -48.76 66.72
C ALA A 155 -4.30 -49.19 66.06
N LYS A 156 -3.81 -50.42 66.29
CA LYS A 156 -2.61 -50.94 65.62
C LYS A 156 -2.80 -51.10 64.11
N LYS A 157 -3.99 -51.54 63.66
CA LYS A 157 -4.34 -51.61 62.22
C LYS A 157 -4.31 -50.21 61.61
N ALA A 158 -5.06 -49.26 62.18
CA ALA A 158 -5.11 -47.88 61.70
C ALA A 158 -3.73 -47.20 61.64
N ILE A 159 -2.83 -47.49 62.60
CA ILE A 159 -1.42 -47.02 62.58
C ILE A 159 -0.61 -47.67 61.45
N SER A 160 -0.90 -48.92 61.08
CA SER A 160 -0.28 -49.59 59.92
C SER A 160 -0.80 -49.01 58.61
N ASP A 161 -2.11 -48.86 58.48
CA ASP A 161 -2.77 -48.35 57.28
C ASP A 161 -2.33 -46.89 57.00
N ALA A 162 -2.27 -46.06 58.05
CA ALA A 162 -1.73 -44.71 57.96
C ALA A 162 -0.29 -44.68 57.44
N LYS A 163 0.58 -45.61 57.87
CA LYS A 163 1.99 -45.67 57.40
C LYS A 163 2.11 -46.08 55.94
N GLU A 164 1.24 -46.96 55.43
CA GLU A 164 1.23 -47.27 53.99
C GLU A 164 0.70 -46.09 53.17
N LEU A 165 -0.33 -45.39 53.65
CA LEU A 165 -0.84 -44.16 53.03
C LEU A 165 0.21 -43.03 53.04
N GLU A 166 1.03 -42.90 54.08
CA GLU A 166 2.16 -41.94 54.10
C GLU A 166 3.25 -42.30 53.07
N LYS A 167 3.59 -43.59 52.93
CA LYS A 167 4.51 -44.05 51.88
C LYS A 167 3.95 -43.79 50.48
N GLU A 168 2.64 -43.99 50.28
CA GLU A 168 1.98 -43.72 49.00
C GLU A 168 1.96 -42.22 48.68
N ARG A 169 1.54 -41.38 49.65
CA ARG A 169 1.65 -39.92 49.59
C ARG A 169 3.04 -39.46 49.16
N ASP A 170 4.10 -40.04 49.74
CA ASP A 170 5.47 -39.62 49.45
C ASP A 170 6.04 -40.22 48.15
N LYS A 171 5.50 -41.33 47.64
CA LYS A 171 5.71 -41.77 46.23
C LYS A 171 5.06 -40.78 45.26
N LEU A 172 3.79 -40.44 45.49
CA LEU A 172 3.01 -39.54 44.64
C LEU A 172 3.60 -38.12 44.61
N ARG A 173 4.09 -37.60 45.75
CA ARG A 173 4.84 -36.35 45.82
C ARG A 173 6.10 -36.38 44.95
N LYS A 174 6.92 -37.43 45.05
CA LYS A 174 8.13 -37.58 44.22
C LYS A 174 7.82 -37.68 42.73
N LEU A 175 6.75 -38.38 42.35
CA LEU A 175 6.29 -38.44 40.95
C LEU A 175 5.84 -37.06 40.47
N LEU A 176 5.07 -36.33 41.28
CA LEU A 176 4.58 -34.98 40.96
C LEU A 176 5.72 -33.96 40.83
N ASP A 177 6.73 -34.00 41.70
CA ASP A 177 7.90 -33.12 41.60
C ASP A 177 8.84 -33.52 40.44
N ASN A 178 8.91 -34.79 40.07
CA ASN A 178 9.59 -35.21 38.84
C ASN A 178 8.85 -34.70 37.58
N HIS A 179 7.52 -34.80 37.53
CA HIS A 179 6.74 -34.28 36.41
C HIS A 179 6.76 -32.75 36.31
N ARG A 180 6.90 -32.03 37.43
CA ARG A 180 7.18 -30.58 37.43
C ARG A 180 8.51 -30.27 36.75
N LYS A 181 9.59 -30.96 37.12
CA LYS A 181 10.91 -30.77 36.49
C LYS A 181 10.88 -31.09 34.99
N GLN A 182 10.22 -32.18 34.61
CA GLN A 182 10.03 -32.51 33.18
C GLN A 182 9.26 -31.39 32.45
N LEU A 183 8.23 -30.81 33.06
CA LEU A 183 7.50 -29.68 32.48
C LEU A 183 8.35 -28.40 32.40
N GLU A 184 9.22 -28.14 33.39
CA GLU A 184 10.18 -27.03 33.39
C GLU A 184 11.26 -27.22 32.30
N GLU A 185 11.83 -28.42 32.18
CA GLU A 185 12.81 -28.84 31.17
C GLU A 185 12.23 -28.72 29.75
N GLU A 186 11.06 -29.29 29.48
CA GLU A 186 10.35 -29.17 28.20
C GLU A 186 9.93 -27.71 27.91
N SER A 187 9.60 -26.91 28.93
CA SER A 187 9.26 -25.50 28.74
C SER A 187 10.48 -24.67 28.32
N LEU A 188 11.67 -24.99 28.83
CA LEU A 188 12.93 -24.39 28.41
C LEU A 188 13.30 -24.84 26.99
N ALA A 189 13.27 -26.14 26.71
CA ALA A 189 13.57 -26.69 25.38
C ALA A 189 12.65 -26.11 24.29
N ARG A 190 11.35 -25.93 24.58
CA ARG A 190 10.41 -25.27 23.66
C ARG A 190 10.80 -23.82 23.38
N VAL A 191 11.23 -23.06 24.39
CA VAL A 191 11.68 -21.66 24.23
C VAL A 191 13.01 -21.59 23.46
N GLU A 192 13.93 -22.52 23.68
CA GLU A 192 15.17 -22.63 22.89
C GLU A 192 14.88 -22.89 21.40
N VAL A 193 13.94 -23.80 21.10
CA VAL A 193 13.50 -24.08 19.72
C VAL A 193 12.72 -22.91 19.11
N GLU A 194 11.87 -22.22 19.88
CA GLU A 194 11.16 -21.01 19.44
C GLU A 194 12.14 -19.90 19.07
N ASN A 195 13.16 -19.65 19.90
CA ASN A 195 14.23 -18.68 19.64
C ASN A 195 15.04 -19.05 18.39
N ALA A 196 15.47 -20.32 18.26
CA ALA A 196 16.21 -20.79 17.09
C ALA A 196 15.37 -20.68 15.80
N ASN A 197 14.06 -20.96 15.86
CA ASN A 197 13.15 -20.79 14.73
C ASN A 197 13.02 -19.31 14.33
N GLN A 198 12.98 -18.40 15.31
CA GLN A 198 12.92 -16.96 15.06
C GLN A 198 14.21 -16.44 14.41
N SER A 199 15.39 -16.82 14.91
CA SER A 199 16.67 -16.45 14.27
C SER A 199 16.79 -16.99 12.84
N LEU A 200 16.31 -18.20 12.55
CA LEU A 200 16.28 -18.76 11.20
C LEU A 200 15.31 -18.01 10.27
N ARG A 201 14.18 -17.50 10.78
CA ARG A 201 13.26 -16.64 10.01
C ARG A 201 13.88 -15.29 9.69
N GLU A 202 14.61 -14.71 10.64
CA GLU A 202 15.35 -13.44 10.46
C GLU A 202 16.48 -13.61 9.44
N GLU A 203 17.25 -14.71 9.51
CA GLU A 203 18.28 -15.04 8.53
C GLU A 203 17.69 -15.28 7.12
N LEU A 204 16.55 -15.97 7.02
CA LEU A 204 15.84 -16.17 5.75
C LEU A 204 15.34 -14.85 5.16
N SER A 205 14.66 -14.02 5.97
CA SER A 205 14.18 -12.70 5.55
C SER A 205 15.32 -11.78 5.10
N PHE A 206 16.46 -11.82 5.79
CA PHE A 206 17.66 -11.11 5.38
C PHE A 206 18.21 -11.63 4.03
N LYS A 207 18.30 -12.94 3.84
CA LYS A 207 18.74 -13.54 2.56
C LYS A 207 17.79 -13.18 1.42
N ASP A 208 16.47 -13.22 1.65
CA ASP A 208 15.48 -12.81 0.64
C ASP A 208 15.60 -11.32 0.28
N GLN A 209 15.84 -10.44 1.26
CA GLN A 209 16.11 -9.02 1.00
C GLN A 209 17.40 -8.81 0.20
N ILE A 210 18.48 -9.52 0.55
CA ILE A 210 19.76 -9.46 -0.19
C ILE A 210 19.60 -9.99 -1.62
N HIS A 211 18.92 -11.12 -1.83
CA HIS A 211 18.63 -11.64 -3.16
C HIS A 211 17.73 -10.69 -3.97
N GLN A 212 16.73 -10.06 -3.36
CA GLN A 212 15.91 -9.05 -4.01
C GLN A 212 16.74 -7.81 -4.42
N GLN A 213 17.64 -7.33 -3.56
CA GLN A 213 18.57 -6.24 -3.88
C GLN A 213 19.54 -6.62 -5.02
N GLN A 214 20.13 -7.81 -4.99
CA GLN A 214 21.00 -8.29 -6.07
C GLN A 214 20.24 -8.45 -7.39
N LEU A 215 18.96 -8.87 -7.35
CA LEU A 215 18.10 -8.96 -8.53
C LEU A 215 17.70 -7.57 -9.06
N THR A 216 17.42 -6.58 -8.20
CA THR A 216 17.14 -5.21 -8.66
C THR A 216 18.40 -4.54 -9.19
N GLU A 217 19.55 -4.69 -8.54
CA GLU A 217 20.85 -4.18 -9.03
C GLU A 217 21.26 -4.82 -10.36
N THR A 218 21.10 -6.13 -10.51
CA THR A 218 21.36 -6.81 -11.79
C THR A 218 20.40 -6.35 -12.89
N ARG A 219 19.14 -6.04 -12.55
CA ARG A 219 18.15 -5.49 -13.51
C ARG A 219 18.45 -4.04 -13.88
N THR A 220 18.74 -3.16 -12.91
CA THR A 220 19.06 -1.75 -13.20
C THR A 220 20.37 -1.63 -13.97
N ARG A 221 21.39 -2.42 -13.61
CA ARG A 221 22.63 -2.50 -14.39
C ARG A 221 22.38 -2.91 -15.85
N ARG A 222 21.61 -3.98 -16.08
CA ARG A 222 21.24 -4.40 -17.45
C ARG A 222 20.40 -3.34 -18.18
N GLN A 223 19.50 -2.66 -17.48
CA GLN A 223 18.71 -1.57 -18.06
C GLN A 223 19.59 -0.38 -18.46
N VAL A 224 20.62 -0.05 -17.67
CA VAL A 224 21.63 0.96 -18.02
C VAL A 224 22.44 0.50 -19.23
N GLU A 225 22.98 -0.74 -19.21
CA GLU A 225 23.75 -1.32 -20.33
C GLU A 225 22.92 -1.33 -21.63
N ILE A 226 21.62 -1.63 -21.58
CA ILE A 226 20.69 -1.52 -22.72
C ILE A 226 20.51 -0.06 -23.15
N SER A 227 20.19 0.86 -22.23
CA SER A 227 19.98 2.27 -22.56
C SER A 227 21.22 2.98 -23.11
N GLU A 228 22.42 2.54 -22.73
CA GLU A 228 23.68 2.99 -23.34
C GLU A 228 23.84 2.47 -24.77
N ILE A 229 23.42 1.23 -25.05
CA ILE A 229 23.46 0.66 -26.40
C ILE A 229 22.43 1.38 -27.29
N ASP A 230 21.21 1.56 -26.80
CA ASP A 230 20.13 2.26 -27.51
C ASP A 230 20.48 3.74 -27.73
N GLY A 231 21.07 4.41 -26.73
CA GLY A 231 21.57 5.79 -26.86
C GLY A 231 22.69 5.91 -27.90
N ARG A 232 23.70 5.02 -27.85
CA ARG A 232 24.77 4.96 -28.88
C ARG A 232 24.26 4.54 -30.26
N LEU A 233 23.09 3.91 -30.34
CA LEU A 233 22.45 3.54 -31.60
C LEU A 233 21.64 4.72 -32.16
N ALA A 234 20.89 5.42 -31.31
CA ALA A 234 20.19 6.66 -31.65
C ALA A 234 21.17 7.74 -32.11
N GLU A 235 22.26 7.98 -31.38
CA GLU A 235 23.33 8.92 -31.76
C GLU A 235 23.92 8.59 -33.15
N LYS A 236 24.09 7.30 -33.49
CA LYS A 236 24.56 6.87 -34.83
C LYS A 236 23.51 7.04 -35.92
N TYR A 237 22.22 6.91 -35.61
CA TYR A 237 21.15 7.19 -36.57
C TYR A 237 20.96 8.69 -36.77
N GLU A 238 21.07 9.50 -35.71
CA GLU A 238 21.05 10.95 -35.80
C GLU A 238 22.25 11.47 -36.58
N ALA A 239 23.48 11.01 -36.28
CA ALA A 239 24.67 11.40 -37.02
C ALA A 239 24.55 11.08 -38.53
N LYS A 240 24.04 9.90 -38.90
CA LYS A 240 23.77 9.53 -40.31
C LYS A 240 22.66 10.36 -40.95
N LEU A 241 21.64 10.75 -40.18
CA LEU A 241 20.58 11.62 -40.67
C LEU A 241 21.09 13.06 -40.87
N GLN A 242 21.90 13.58 -39.96
CA GLN A 242 22.58 14.86 -40.09
C GLN A 242 23.57 14.85 -41.28
N GLU A 243 24.33 13.78 -41.47
CA GLU A 243 25.24 13.55 -42.61
C GLU A 243 24.46 13.57 -43.93
N ALA A 244 23.39 12.76 -44.07
CA ALA A 244 22.56 12.74 -45.28
C ALA A 244 21.80 14.07 -45.53
N LEU A 245 21.38 14.78 -44.47
CA LEU A 245 20.79 16.11 -44.59
C LEU A 245 21.83 17.18 -45.00
N GLN A 246 23.09 17.03 -44.58
CA GLN A 246 24.17 17.92 -45.00
C GLN A 246 24.61 17.61 -46.43
N GLU A 247 24.75 16.34 -46.83
CA GLU A 247 24.97 15.96 -48.24
C GLU A 247 23.87 16.52 -49.15
N LEU A 248 22.61 16.46 -48.73
CA LEU A 248 21.49 17.03 -49.48
C LEU A 248 21.57 18.56 -49.59
N ARG A 249 21.99 19.25 -48.52
CA ARG A 249 22.25 20.70 -48.54
C ARG A 249 23.41 21.04 -49.47
N ASP A 250 24.54 20.36 -49.34
CA ASP A 250 25.74 20.57 -50.14
C ASP A 250 25.46 20.30 -51.63
N GLN A 251 24.61 19.30 -51.95
CA GLN A 251 24.10 19.06 -53.30
C GLN A 251 23.23 20.23 -53.81
N TYR A 252 22.31 20.76 -52.99
CA TYR A 252 21.50 21.92 -53.39
C TYR A 252 22.33 23.21 -53.50
N GLU A 253 23.28 23.47 -52.60
CA GLU A 253 24.19 24.60 -52.68
C GLU A 253 25.12 24.48 -53.89
N SER A 254 25.62 23.29 -54.20
CA SER A 254 26.40 23.02 -55.42
C SER A 254 25.55 23.23 -56.68
N GLN A 255 24.32 22.72 -56.74
CA GLN A 255 23.40 22.98 -57.86
C GLN A 255 23.11 24.48 -58.01
N MET A 256 22.84 25.20 -56.92
CA MET A 256 22.58 26.64 -56.95
C MET A 256 23.82 27.45 -57.34
N ALA A 257 25.02 27.03 -56.92
CA ALA A 257 26.29 27.63 -57.33
C ALA A 257 26.60 27.35 -58.81
N ASN A 258 26.34 26.15 -59.32
CA ASN A 258 26.48 25.80 -60.73
C ASN A 258 25.49 26.60 -61.59
N ASN A 259 24.19 26.58 -61.25
CA ASN A 259 23.16 27.38 -61.91
C ASN A 259 23.53 28.87 -61.92
N ARG A 260 24.04 29.40 -60.79
CA ARG A 260 24.53 30.77 -60.70
C ARG A 260 25.72 31.02 -61.62
N GLY A 261 26.71 30.12 -61.63
CA GLY A 261 27.90 30.21 -62.49
C GLY A 261 27.56 30.14 -63.98
N GLU A 262 26.59 29.30 -64.38
CA GLU A 262 26.06 29.25 -65.74
C GLU A 262 25.35 30.56 -66.12
N ILE A 263 24.55 31.12 -65.22
CA ILE A 263 23.89 32.43 -65.41
C ILE A 263 24.91 33.56 -65.51
N GLU A 264 25.93 33.58 -64.64
CA GLU A 264 27.02 34.56 -64.68
C GLU A 264 27.84 34.42 -65.97
N LEU A 265 28.15 33.21 -66.42
CA LEU A 265 28.82 32.94 -67.69
C LEU A 265 27.96 33.35 -68.90
N LEU A 266 26.65 33.10 -68.87
CA LEU A 266 25.71 33.54 -69.92
C LEU A 266 25.64 35.07 -70.00
N TYR A 267 25.60 35.77 -68.86
CA TYR A 267 25.66 37.23 -68.83
C TYR A 267 27.03 37.75 -69.26
N GLU A 268 28.14 37.14 -68.85
CA GLU A 268 29.48 37.53 -69.27
C GLU A 268 29.68 37.32 -70.78
N GLN A 269 29.22 36.20 -71.34
CA GLN A 269 29.18 35.97 -72.79
C GLN A 269 28.27 36.99 -73.48
N LYS A 270 27.11 37.34 -72.92
CA LYS A 270 26.21 38.35 -73.49
C LYS A 270 26.86 39.74 -73.49
N ILE A 271 27.57 40.11 -72.43
CA ILE A 271 28.34 41.34 -72.30
C ILE A 271 29.50 41.36 -73.31
N LYS A 272 30.32 40.30 -73.38
CA LYS A 272 31.42 40.16 -74.36
C LYS A 272 30.91 40.25 -75.81
N ASN A 273 29.77 39.63 -76.11
CA ASN A 273 29.13 39.74 -77.43
C ASN A 273 28.67 41.18 -77.72
N LEU A 274 28.00 41.85 -76.77
CA LEU A 274 27.58 43.25 -76.90
C LEU A 274 28.76 44.22 -77.01
N GLN A 275 29.84 44.00 -76.26
CA GLN A 275 31.10 44.74 -76.38
C GLN A 275 31.69 44.55 -77.79
N SER A 276 31.86 43.31 -78.26
CA SER A 276 32.39 43.05 -79.61
C SER A 276 31.51 43.63 -80.73
N ALA A 277 30.19 43.72 -80.52
CA ALA A 277 29.28 44.40 -81.44
C ALA A 277 29.44 45.92 -81.38
N ASN A 278 29.56 46.50 -80.17
CA ASN A 278 29.87 47.92 -79.99
C ASN A 278 31.23 48.29 -80.62
N ASP A 279 32.26 47.47 -80.44
CA ASP A 279 33.60 47.70 -81.00
C ASP A 279 33.59 47.62 -82.53
N ARG A 280 32.79 46.71 -83.11
CA ARG A 280 32.52 46.68 -84.56
C ARG A 280 31.78 47.93 -85.04
N HIS A 281 30.76 48.38 -84.31
CA HIS A 281 30.04 49.61 -84.63
C HIS A 281 30.95 50.86 -84.50
N GLN A 282 31.80 50.91 -83.48
CA GLN A 282 32.74 52.01 -83.24
C GLN A 282 33.89 52.01 -84.27
N THR A 283 34.38 50.83 -84.67
CA THR A 283 35.33 50.69 -85.79
C THR A 283 34.70 51.12 -87.11
N SER A 284 33.46 50.70 -87.39
CA SER A 284 32.69 51.12 -88.57
C SER A 284 32.39 52.63 -88.57
N ALA A 285 32.13 53.22 -87.40
CA ALA A 285 31.95 54.66 -87.24
C ALA A 285 33.26 55.43 -87.43
N SER A 286 34.40 54.91 -86.95
CA SER A 286 35.72 55.49 -87.24
C SER A 286 36.03 55.43 -88.73
N GLY A 287 35.77 54.29 -89.39
CA GLY A 287 35.90 54.15 -90.84
C GLY A 287 35.06 55.20 -91.60
N ALA A 288 33.79 55.35 -91.25
CA ALA A 288 32.91 56.37 -91.83
C ALA A 288 33.39 57.82 -91.56
N LEU A 289 33.98 58.09 -90.39
CA LEU A 289 34.58 59.39 -90.07
C LEU A 289 35.88 59.66 -90.86
N ASP A 290 36.69 58.64 -91.12
CA ASP A 290 37.90 58.75 -91.92
C ASP A 290 37.62 58.81 -93.44
N GLU A 291 36.57 58.12 -93.92
CA GLU A 291 35.99 58.36 -95.24
C GLU A 291 35.48 59.79 -95.37
N LEU A 292 34.76 60.32 -94.37
CA LEU A 292 34.29 61.70 -94.35
C LEU A 292 35.46 62.71 -94.38
N ARG A 293 36.57 62.43 -93.68
CA ARG A 293 37.81 63.21 -93.73
C ARG A 293 38.47 63.17 -95.12
N GLN A 294 38.51 62.00 -95.76
CA GLN A 294 39.05 61.85 -97.12
C GLN A 294 38.17 62.56 -98.16
N VAL A 295 36.85 62.45 -98.06
CA VAL A 295 35.92 63.19 -98.93
C VAL A 295 36.06 64.70 -98.72
N ARG A 296 36.22 65.16 -97.47
CA ARG A 296 36.39 66.60 -97.17
C ARG A 296 37.71 67.17 -97.71
N THR A 297 38.84 66.51 -97.44
CA THR A 297 40.14 66.92 -98.03
C THR A 297 40.13 66.88 -99.55
N ARG A 298 39.40 65.94 -100.17
CA ARG A 298 39.17 65.92 -101.62
C ARG A 298 38.34 67.11 -102.10
N ILE A 299 37.26 67.47 -101.39
CA ILE A 299 36.47 68.69 -101.67
C ILE A 299 37.37 69.93 -101.58
N ASP A 300 38.17 70.08 -100.52
CA ASP A 300 39.06 71.22 -100.33
C ASP A 300 40.11 71.32 -101.46
N SER A 301 40.66 70.18 -101.91
CA SER A 301 41.57 70.14 -103.07
C SER A 301 40.92 70.54 -104.40
N LEU A 302 39.65 70.15 -104.61
CA LEU A 302 38.89 70.53 -105.80
C LEU A 302 38.49 72.01 -105.77
N ASN A 303 38.14 72.54 -104.60
CA ASN A 303 37.85 73.97 -104.42
C ASN A 303 39.08 74.85 -104.71
N SER A 304 40.28 74.43 -104.24
CA SER A 304 41.53 75.10 -104.61
C SER A 304 41.74 75.09 -106.13
N ARG A 305 41.49 73.94 -106.78
CA ARG A 305 41.66 73.79 -108.23
C ARG A 305 40.65 74.59 -109.05
N ILE A 306 39.44 74.80 -108.54
CA ILE A 306 38.44 75.70 -109.12
C ILE A 306 38.95 77.15 -109.03
N SER A 307 39.41 77.59 -107.85
CA SER A 307 39.94 78.95 -107.67
C SER A 307 41.17 79.23 -108.55
N ASP A 308 42.08 78.28 -108.72
CA ASP A 308 43.19 78.40 -109.69
C ASP A 308 42.69 78.69 -111.11
N LEU A 309 41.68 77.93 -111.57
CA LEU A 309 41.11 78.04 -112.91
C LEU A 309 40.29 79.33 -113.09
N GLU A 310 39.55 79.76 -112.07
CA GLU A 310 38.82 81.04 -112.08
C GLU A 310 39.78 82.23 -112.20
N ASN A 311 40.88 82.23 -111.44
CA ASN A 311 41.93 83.25 -111.53
C ASN A 311 42.60 83.27 -112.91
N GLN A 312 42.91 82.11 -113.49
CA GLN A 312 43.45 82.01 -114.86
C GLN A 312 42.47 82.55 -115.92
N ASN A 313 41.19 82.19 -115.79
CA ASN A 313 40.14 82.60 -116.72
C ASN A 313 39.89 84.12 -116.65
N ALA A 314 39.89 84.71 -115.45
CA ALA A 314 39.83 86.16 -115.25
C ALA A 314 41.02 86.89 -115.89
N GLY A 315 42.25 86.34 -115.76
CA GLY A 315 43.46 86.90 -116.37
C GLY A 315 43.45 86.85 -117.90
N LEU A 316 42.92 85.78 -118.50
CA LEU A 316 42.73 85.68 -119.96
C LEU A 316 41.63 86.64 -120.45
N ALA A 317 40.51 86.72 -119.73
CA ALA A 317 39.40 87.61 -120.05
C ALA A 317 39.75 89.11 -119.88
N ALA A 318 40.82 89.46 -119.16
CA ALA A 318 41.37 90.81 -119.16
C ALA A 318 42.14 91.10 -120.46
N ARG A 319 43.12 90.25 -120.82
CA ARG A 319 43.94 90.41 -122.04
C ARG A 319 43.10 90.47 -123.33
N ALA A 320 42.01 89.71 -123.41
CA ALA A 320 41.09 89.77 -124.54
C ALA A 320 40.55 91.19 -124.76
N ARG A 321 40.02 91.83 -123.71
CA ARG A 321 39.46 93.19 -123.77
C ARG A 321 40.49 94.27 -124.10
N ASP A 322 41.74 94.11 -123.67
CA ASP A 322 42.81 95.05 -123.99
C ASP A 322 43.26 94.93 -125.45
N LEU A 323 43.32 93.69 -126.00
CA LEU A 323 43.59 93.44 -127.42
C LEU A 323 42.44 93.91 -128.33
N GLU A 324 41.19 93.69 -127.92
CA GLU A 324 40.00 94.18 -128.63
C GLU A 324 40.00 95.73 -128.75
N LYS A 325 40.35 96.44 -127.68
CA LYS A 325 40.49 97.91 -127.70
C LYS A 325 41.59 98.40 -128.64
N LEU A 326 42.73 97.70 -128.69
CA LEU A 326 43.82 98.05 -129.61
C LEU A 326 43.40 97.83 -131.07
N LEU A 327 42.75 96.71 -131.38
CA LEU A 327 42.26 96.40 -132.72
C LEU A 327 41.25 97.44 -133.24
N GLU A 328 40.35 97.90 -132.38
CA GLU A 328 39.32 98.87 -132.77
C GLU A 328 39.89 100.29 -132.96
N ASN A 329 40.91 100.68 -132.19
CA ASN A 329 41.64 101.95 -132.40
C ASN A 329 42.41 101.96 -133.74
N GLU A 330 43.06 100.85 -134.12
CA GLU A 330 43.74 100.71 -135.41
C GLU A 330 42.73 100.74 -136.58
N ARG A 331 41.58 100.08 -136.42
CA ARG A 331 40.48 100.12 -137.41
C ARG A 331 39.96 101.53 -137.65
N MET A 332 39.71 102.29 -136.59
CA MET A 332 39.19 103.66 -136.72
C MET A 332 40.15 104.55 -137.51
N ARG A 333 41.46 104.44 -137.28
CA ARG A 333 42.50 105.15 -138.07
C ARG A 333 42.44 104.79 -139.55
N HIS A 334 42.43 103.50 -139.88
CA HIS A 334 42.38 103.06 -141.28
C HIS A 334 41.10 103.49 -142.01
N VAL A 335 39.98 103.65 -141.30
CA VAL A 335 38.73 104.21 -141.87
C VAL A 335 38.89 105.70 -142.18
N GLU A 336 39.53 106.48 -141.29
CA GLU A 336 39.81 107.91 -141.54
C GLU A 336 40.80 108.12 -142.70
N ASP A 337 41.86 107.30 -142.77
CA ASP A 337 42.85 107.32 -143.86
C ASP A 337 42.23 106.97 -145.22
N LEU A 338 41.42 105.91 -145.29
CA LEU A 338 40.71 105.52 -146.51
C LEU A 338 39.72 106.61 -146.96
N ALA A 339 38.94 107.17 -146.03
CA ALA A 339 38.00 108.23 -146.33
C ALA A 339 38.67 109.52 -146.84
N MET A 340 39.95 109.77 -146.49
CA MET A 340 40.77 110.85 -147.07
C MET A 340 41.14 110.53 -148.52
N LEU A 341 41.70 109.35 -148.76
CA LEU A 341 42.17 108.92 -150.08
C LEU A 341 41.03 108.82 -151.11
N GLU A 342 39.83 108.36 -150.71
CA GLU A 342 38.66 108.30 -151.57
C GLU A 342 38.18 109.68 -152.05
N ARG A 343 38.23 110.71 -151.18
CA ARG A 343 37.89 112.10 -151.55
C ARG A 343 38.86 112.65 -152.60
N GLU A 344 40.14 112.37 -152.45
CA GLU A 344 41.19 112.83 -153.37
C GLU A 344 41.09 112.12 -154.74
N LEU A 345 40.77 110.81 -154.74
CA LEU A 345 40.44 110.04 -155.94
C LEU A 345 39.17 110.54 -156.66
N HIS A 346 38.17 111.03 -155.93
CA HIS A 346 36.96 111.61 -156.54
C HIS A 346 37.29 112.92 -157.26
N ARG A 347 38.06 113.81 -156.59
CA ARG A 347 38.49 115.12 -157.13
C ARG A 347 39.23 114.97 -158.47
N LEU A 348 40.17 114.03 -158.53
CA LEU A 348 40.93 113.73 -159.76
C LEU A 348 40.07 113.13 -160.89
N ARG A 349 38.99 112.42 -160.56
CA ARG A 349 38.05 111.88 -161.55
C ARG A 349 37.16 112.95 -162.16
N GLU A 350 36.70 113.94 -161.38
CA GLU A 350 35.97 115.10 -161.92
C GLU A 350 36.85 115.96 -162.82
N GLU A 351 38.11 116.24 -162.43
CA GLU A 351 39.07 116.98 -163.27
C GLU A 351 39.33 116.26 -164.60
N MET A 352 39.49 114.93 -164.59
CA MET A 352 39.67 114.14 -165.81
C MET A 352 38.40 114.07 -166.68
N ALA A 353 37.21 114.03 -166.07
CA ALA A 353 35.93 114.00 -166.79
C ALA A 353 35.68 115.32 -167.54
N ASN A 354 35.98 116.46 -166.92
CA ASN A 354 35.86 117.77 -167.56
C ASN A 354 36.82 117.91 -168.75
N GLN A 355 38.09 117.49 -168.61
CA GLN A 355 39.05 117.50 -169.72
C GLN A 355 38.65 116.59 -170.88
N LEU A 356 38.00 115.46 -170.60
CA LEU A 356 37.43 114.60 -171.65
C LEU A 356 36.26 115.28 -172.37
N GLN A 357 35.38 115.99 -171.68
CA GLN A 357 34.28 116.73 -172.30
C GLN A 357 34.79 117.88 -173.18
N GLU A 358 35.76 118.66 -172.72
CA GLU A 358 36.38 119.74 -173.52
C GLU A 358 37.06 119.20 -174.80
N TYR A 359 37.66 118.01 -174.74
CA TYR A 359 38.19 117.31 -175.91
C TYR A 359 37.08 116.78 -176.85
N GLN A 360 35.96 116.32 -176.29
CA GLN A 360 34.83 115.79 -177.05
C GLN A 360 34.13 116.91 -177.85
N ASP A 361 33.87 118.05 -177.21
CA ASP A 361 33.26 119.23 -177.85
C ASP A 361 34.16 119.78 -178.97
N LEU A 362 35.49 119.80 -178.76
CA LEU A 362 36.46 120.20 -179.77
C LEU A 362 36.54 119.21 -180.94
N MET A 363 36.37 117.91 -180.67
CA MET A 363 36.30 116.86 -181.70
C MET A 363 35.04 116.99 -182.55
N ASP A 364 33.89 117.30 -181.95
CA ASP A 364 32.63 117.47 -182.67
C ASP A 364 32.63 118.73 -183.55
N ILE A 365 33.24 119.84 -183.07
CA ILE A 365 33.52 121.02 -183.91
C ILE A 365 34.39 120.63 -185.10
N LYS A 366 35.47 119.85 -184.87
CA LYS A 366 36.35 119.36 -185.94
C LYS A 366 35.61 118.45 -186.95
N VAL A 367 34.74 117.56 -186.48
CA VAL A 367 33.92 116.69 -187.35
C VAL A 367 32.92 117.49 -188.17
N SER A 368 32.33 118.57 -187.63
CA SER A 368 31.44 119.44 -188.40
C SER A 368 32.16 120.14 -189.57
N LEU A 369 33.38 120.62 -189.35
CA LEU A 369 34.23 121.25 -190.38
C LEU A 369 34.69 120.23 -191.45
N ASP A 370 35.03 119.00 -191.06
CA ASP A 370 35.31 117.92 -192.02
C ASP A 370 34.09 117.62 -192.93
N LEU A 371 32.87 117.71 -192.38
CA LEU A 371 31.62 117.47 -193.11
C LEU A 371 31.35 118.56 -194.16
N GLU A 372 31.65 119.82 -193.84
CA GLU A 372 31.61 120.93 -194.81
C GLU A 372 32.67 120.75 -195.91
N ILE A 373 33.90 120.35 -195.57
CA ILE A 373 34.96 120.05 -196.55
C ILE A 373 34.55 118.87 -197.46
N ALA A 374 33.90 117.84 -196.91
CA ALA A 374 33.38 116.71 -197.70
C ALA A 374 32.26 117.15 -198.66
N ALA A 375 31.41 118.11 -198.28
CA ALA A 375 30.42 118.70 -199.17
C ALA A 375 31.08 119.48 -200.33
N TYR A 376 32.17 120.21 -200.09
CA TYR A 376 32.92 120.89 -201.15
C TYR A 376 33.65 119.91 -202.10
N ARG A 377 34.16 118.76 -201.62
CA ARG A 377 34.71 117.71 -202.50
C ARG A 377 33.67 117.11 -203.44
N LYS A 378 32.42 117.00 -203.01
CA LYS A 378 31.30 116.45 -203.80
C LYS A 378 30.95 117.24 -205.06
N LEU A 379 31.55 118.42 -205.25
CA LEU A 379 31.43 119.25 -206.45
C LEU A 379 32.60 119.08 -207.45
N LEU A 380 33.60 118.24 -207.13
CA LEU A 380 34.88 118.16 -207.87
C LEU A 380 35.26 116.75 -208.36
N GLU A 381 34.44 115.74 -208.06
CA GLU A 381 34.58 114.36 -208.57
C GLU A 381 33.39 113.99 -209.50
N SER A 382 32.96 114.95 -210.33
CA SER A 382 32.05 114.71 -211.47
C SER A 382 32.76 114.03 -212.65
N GLU A 383 34.08 114.18 -212.70
CA GLU A 383 35.00 113.63 -213.69
C GLU A 383 35.81 112.49 -213.06
N GLU A 384 36.27 111.55 -213.89
CA GLU A 384 36.95 110.28 -213.50
C GLU A 384 36.12 109.35 -212.58
N ALA A 385 35.08 108.64 -213.03
CA ALA A 385 34.62 108.28 -214.37
C ALA A 385 35.66 107.59 -215.29
N ARG A 386 35.79 106.24 -215.17
CA ARG A 386 35.60 105.24 -216.26
C ARG A 386 36.01 103.80 -215.86
N LEU A 387 35.02 102.90 -215.78
CA LEU A 387 35.08 101.40 -215.77
C LEU A 387 35.10 100.63 -214.41
N ASN A 388 33.89 100.29 -213.91
CA ASN A 388 33.52 99.14 -213.03
C ASN A 388 33.68 99.24 -211.48
N ILE A 389 33.12 98.24 -210.75
CA ILE A 389 32.60 98.32 -209.36
C ILE A 389 32.50 96.95 -208.61
N THR A 390 31.99 96.95 -207.36
CA THR A 390 31.37 95.86 -206.52
C THR A 390 32.25 94.80 -205.79
N PRO A 391 31.83 94.20 -204.61
CA PRO A 391 30.66 94.46 -203.70
C PRO A 391 30.81 94.32 -202.11
N THR A 392 29.85 94.88 -201.30
CA THR A 392 29.26 94.47 -199.94
C THR A 392 30.10 94.39 -198.60
N GLY A 393 29.64 94.46 -197.30
CA GLY A 393 28.37 94.63 -196.45
C GLY A 393 28.67 94.40 -194.90
N SER A 394 27.86 94.42 -193.78
CA SER A 394 26.48 94.87 -193.33
C SER A 394 26.08 94.56 -191.80
N GLU A 395 25.52 95.53 -191.00
CA GLU A 395 24.51 95.55 -189.84
C GLU A 395 24.59 94.71 -188.46
N VAL A 396 23.85 94.89 -187.30
CA VAL A 396 23.24 96.02 -186.45
C VAL A 396 22.51 95.60 -185.07
N HIS A 397 22.28 96.52 -184.05
CA HIS A 397 21.29 96.63 -182.86
C HIS A 397 21.15 95.70 -181.53
N GLU A 398 21.01 96.28 -180.26
CA GLU A 398 20.10 96.12 -178.95
C GLU A 398 19.94 94.98 -177.74
N VAL A 399 19.63 95.33 -176.38
CA VAL A 399 18.87 94.80 -175.02
C VAL A 399 19.21 93.70 -173.76
N THR A 400 18.63 93.66 -172.41
CA THR A 400 18.95 92.83 -171.00
C THR A 400 18.02 92.57 -169.56
N HIS A 401 18.34 91.74 -168.40
CA HIS A 401 18.04 91.68 -166.76
C HIS A 401 17.19 90.62 -165.68
N ARG A 402 17.41 90.33 -164.24
CA ARG A 402 16.53 89.62 -163.00
C ARG A 402 17.01 89.14 -161.41
N SER A 403 16.19 88.67 -160.28
CA SER A 403 16.46 88.32 -158.68
C SER A 403 15.57 87.35 -157.57
N GLN A 404 15.78 87.05 -156.14
CA GLN A 404 15.00 86.19 -154.95
C GLN A 404 15.47 86.05 -153.29
N ARG A 405 15.11 85.39 -152.00
CA ARG A 405 14.18 84.44 -151.01
C ARG A 405 14.35 84.28 -149.29
N SER A 406 13.63 83.45 -148.32
CA SER A 406 13.67 83.30 -146.66
C SER A 406 13.04 82.07 -145.62
N SER A 407 12.99 81.98 -144.15
CA SER A 407 12.50 80.81 -143.07
C SER A 407 12.21 80.87 -141.36
N SER A 408 11.86 79.81 -140.42
CA SER A 408 11.43 79.73 -138.81
C SER A 408 11.34 78.31 -137.83
N GLN A 409 10.92 77.84 -136.50
CA GLN A 409 10.55 78.03 -134.91
C GLN A 409 10.22 76.74 -133.80
N ARG A 410 9.94 76.72 -132.35
CA ARG A 410 9.67 75.59 -131.15
C ARG A 410 9.10 75.91 -129.57
N ARG A 411 8.79 75.24 -128.29
CA ARG A 411 8.37 73.93 -127.37
C ARG A 411 8.14 73.94 -125.66
N THR A 412 7.41 73.03 -124.77
CA THR A 412 7.12 72.97 -123.14
C THR A 412 6.75 71.64 -122.10
N PRO A 413 6.48 71.60 -120.65
CA PRO A 413 6.20 70.43 -119.52
C PRO A 413 5.48 70.48 -117.93
N VAL A 414 5.09 69.40 -117.00
CA VAL A 414 4.55 69.32 -115.42
C VAL A 414 4.09 67.88 -114.59
N ARG A 415 3.59 67.37 -113.29
CA ARG A 415 3.46 67.31 -111.63
C ARG A 415 2.57 66.07 -110.85
N LEU A 416 2.14 65.57 -109.52
CA LEU A 416 2.19 65.51 -107.88
C LEU A 416 1.29 64.40 -106.89
N GLY A 417 1.28 64.13 -105.45
CA GLY A 417 0.37 63.16 -104.46
C GLY A 417 0.41 62.85 -102.76
N ALA A 418 -0.48 62.06 -101.91
CA ALA A 418 -0.56 61.68 -100.30
C ALA A 418 -1.65 60.57 -99.56
N LYS A 419 -2.07 60.04 -98.24
CA LYS A 419 -1.93 59.81 -96.62
C LYS A 419 -2.88 58.71 -95.67
N ARG A 420 -2.91 58.41 -94.23
CA ARG A 420 -3.69 57.28 -93.29
C ARG A 420 -3.99 57.25 -91.59
N LYS A 421 -4.68 56.26 -90.75
CA LYS A 421 -5.04 56.10 -89.13
C LYS A 421 -5.58 54.71 -88.27
N ARG A 422 -5.88 54.55 -86.85
CA ARG A 422 -6.30 53.29 -85.85
C ARG A 422 -6.98 53.31 -84.29
N THR A 423 -7.67 52.28 -83.54
CA THR A 423 -8.12 52.02 -81.99
C THR A 423 -8.90 50.67 -81.41
N LEU A 424 -8.92 50.20 -80.08
CA LEU A 424 -10.01 49.51 -79.18
C LEU A 424 -9.62 48.76 -77.79
N LEU A 425 -10.58 48.11 -77.03
CA LEU A 425 -10.58 47.37 -75.68
C LEU A 425 -11.84 46.36 -75.55
N GLU A 426 -12.31 45.54 -74.53
CA GLU A 426 -11.99 45.01 -73.13
C GLU A 426 -12.94 43.80 -72.61
N GLU A 427 -12.79 43.25 -71.35
CA GLU A 427 -13.73 42.43 -70.42
C GLU A 427 -14.04 40.87 -70.58
N SER A 428 -14.66 39.98 -69.70
CA SER A 428 -15.29 39.90 -68.31
C SER A 428 -15.59 38.45 -67.65
N GLN A 429 -16.04 38.36 -66.34
CA GLN A 429 -16.83 37.36 -65.48
C GLN A 429 -16.45 35.89 -64.99
N GLU A 430 -16.86 35.55 -63.73
CA GLU A 430 -17.11 34.21 -63.01
C GLU A 430 -15.95 33.29 -62.46
N SER A 431 -16.12 32.20 -61.65
CA SER A 431 -16.82 31.82 -60.33
C SER A 431 -16.81 30.26 -60.07
N SER A 432 -17.10 29.57 -58.92
CA SER A 432 -16.94 29.75 -57.43
C SER A 432 -17.29 28.44 -56.56
N LEU A 433 -16.86 28.35 -55.27
CA LEU A 433 -17.37 27.57 -54.06
C LEU A 433 -17.24 26.03 -53.77
N ASN A 434 -17.12 25.68 -52.46
CA ASN A 434 -17.64 24.45 -51.76
C ASN A 434 -17.61 24.60 -50.20
N ASP A 435 -18.52 23.98 -49.42
CA ASP A 435 -18.66 24.15 -47.93
C ASP A 435 -19.35 22.94 -47.21
N TYR A 436 -19.24 22.78 -45.87
CA TYR A 436 -19.76 21.65 -45.06
C TYR A 436 -20.09 22.03 -43.60
N SER A 437 -21.09 21.37 -42.98
CA SER A 437 -21.53 21.64 -41.59
C SER A 437 -21.96 20.38 -40.82
N VAL A 438 -21.88 20.46 -39.48
CA VAL A 438 -22.21 19.38 -38.53
C VAL A 438 -23.18 19.87 -37.46
N ASN A 439 -24.24 19.10 -37.20
CA ASN A 439 -25.20 19.36 -36.12
C ASN A 439 -25.13 18.23 -35.07
N SER A 440 -24.76 18.56 -33.83
CA SER A 440 -24.77 17.64 -32.69
C SER A 440 -25.95 17.90 -31.74
N SER A 441 -26.40 16.88 -31.02
CA SER A 441 -27.31 17.02 -29.88
C SER A 441 -27.17 15.85 -28.91
N SER A 442 -27.41 16.08 -27.62
CA SER A 442 -27.41 15.02 -26.59
C SER A 442 -28.58 15.17 -25.63
N LYS A 443 -28.96 14.06 -24.96
CA LYS A 443 -30.03 14.00 -23.94
C LYS A 443 -29.49 13.63 -22.55
N GLY A 444 -28.24 14.00 -22.27
CA GLY A 444 -27.57 13.71 -20.99
C GLY A 444 -26.19 14.34 -20.92
N ASP A 445 -25.46 14.02 -19.86
CA ASP A 445 -24.22 14.68 -19.44
C ASP A 445 -23.03 14.55 -20.40
N ILE A 446 -23.12 13.69 -21.42
CA ILE A 446 -22.09 13.51 -22.45
C ILE A 446 -22.66 13.89 -23.82
N GLU A 447 -21.88 14.59 -24.62
CA GLU A 447 -22.13 14.83 -26.04
C GLU A 447 -21.00 14.32 -26.94
N VAL A 448 -21.28 14.23 -28.23
CA VAL A 448 -20.27 14.19 -29.29
C VAL A 448 -19.97 15.63 -29.68
N ALA A 449 -18.74 16.09 -29.45
CA ALA A 449 -18.33 17.47 -29.68
C ALA A 449 -17.70 17.70 -31.07
N ASP A 450 -17.09 16.66 -31.64
CA ASP A 450 -16.38 16.71 -32.92
C ASP A 450 -16.28 15.28 -33.51
N VAL A 451 -16.37 15.18 -34.83
CA VAL A 451 -16.35 13.94 -35.61
C VAL A 451 -15.49 14.18 -36.85
N ASP A 452 -14.46 13.35 -37.03
CA ASP A 452 -13.65 13.37 -38.25
C ASP A 452 -14.52 13.05 -39.49
N PRO A 453 -14.53 13.89 -40.55
CA PRO A 453 -15.24 13.60 -41.79
C PRO A 453 -14.82 12.28 -42.46
N GLU A 454 -13.57 11.83 -42.25
CA GLU A 454 -13.07 10.56 -42.77
C GLU A 454 -13.39 9.37 -41.82
N GLY A 455 -13.86 9.66 -40.60
CA GLY A 455 -14.44 8.70 -39.66
C GLY A 455 -13.46 7.98 -38.73
N HIS A 456 -12.20 8.41 -38.64
CA HIS A 456 -11.17 7.75 -37.83
C HIS A 456 -11.35 7.97 -36.32
N TYR A 457 -11.97 9.08 -35.89
CA TYR A 457 -12.24 9.36 -34.47
C TYR A 457 -13.59 10.02 -34.22
N VAL A 458 -14.04 9.93 -32.96
CA VAL A 458 -15.18 10.67 -32.40
C VAL A 458 -14.76 11.25 -31.04
N LYS A 459 -14.86 12.57 -30.85
CA LYS A 459 -14.53 13.21 -29.56
C LYS A 459 -15.77 13.32 -28.69
N LEU A 460 -15.74 12.66 -27.54
CA LEU A 460 -16.77 12.76 -26.50
C LEU A 460 -16.41 13.84 -25.48
N HIS A 461 -17.40 14.65 -25.08
CA HIS A 461 -17.23 15.72 -24.09
C HIS A 461 -18.25 15.56 -22.95
N ASN A 462 -17.79 15.64 -21.71
CA ASN A 462 -18.63 15.61 -20.50
C ASN A 462 -18.98 17.05 -20.08
N LYS A 463 -20.27 17.40 -20.14
CA LYS A 463 -20.82 18.70 -19.74
C LYS A 463 -20.99 18.85 -18.24
N SER A 464 -20.94 17.74 -17.49
CA SER A 464 -21.12 17.74 -16.04
C SER A 464 -19.81 17.93 -15.29
N ASN A 465 -19.91 18.45 -14.06
CA ASN A 465 -18.79 18.54 -13.12
C ASN A 465 -18.59 17.25 -12.29
N GLN A 466 -19.07 16.10 -12.78
CA GLN A 466 -18.95 14.79 -12.11
C GLN A 466 -18.27 13.76 -13.03
N GLU A 467 -17.57 12.79 -12.41
CA GLU A 467 -16.82 11.76 -13.15
C GLU A 467 -17.76 10.68 -13.70
N VAL A 468 -18.06 10.74 -15.01
CA VAL A 468 -18.84 9.69 -15.67
C VAL A 468 -17.93 8.50 -16.01
N ALA A 469 -18.31 7.31 -15.54
CA ALA A 469 -17.60 6.06 -15.84
C ALA A 469 -18.13 5.43 -17.14
N LEU A 470 -17.26 5.28 -18.14
CA LEU A 470 -17.61 4.79 -19.48
C LEU A 470 -17.63 3.26 -19.61
N GLY A 471 -17.40 2.52 -18.53
CA GLY A 471 -17.33 1.05 -18.56
C GLY A 471 -18.65 0.40 -18.99
N GLY A 472 -18.65 -0.31 -20.12
CA GLY A 472 -19.83 -0.96 -20.69
C GLY A 472 -20.65 -0.09 -21.67
N TRP A 473 -20.27 1.18 -21.86
CA TRP A 473 -20.87 2.03 -22.90
C TRP A 473 -20.47 1.53 -24.30
N GLN A 474 -21.28 1.87 -25.32
CA GLN A 474 -21.05 1.44 -26.70
C GLN A 474 -21.34 2.61 -27.65
N VAL A 475 -20.45 2.85 -28.61
CA VAL A 475 -20.63 3.83 -29.70
C VAL A 475 -21.05 3.06 -30.93
N ILE A 476 -22.17 3.45 -31.54
CA ILE A 476 -22.70 2.82 -32.76
C ILE A 476 -22.57 3.82 -33.91
N ARG A 477 -21.67 3.53 -34.86
CA ARG A 477 -21.55 4.27 -36.12
C ARG A 477 -22.43 3.57 -37.16
N ARG A 478 -23.46 4.27 -37.64
CA ARG A 478 -24.38 3.83 -38.69
C ARG A 478 -24.07 4.57 -39.98
N VAL A 479 -23.97 3.86 -41.10
CA VAL A 479 -23.80 4.46 -42.44
C VAL A 479 -24.70 3.69 -43.41
N GLY A 480 -25.77 4.32 -43.87
CA GLY A 480 -26.87 3.58 -44.53
C GLY A 480 -27.46 2.54 -43.57
N ASP A 481 -27.62 1.32 -44.07
CA ASP A 481 -28.17 0.18 -43.31
C ASP A 481 -27.11 -0.60 -42.51
N GLU A 482 -25.81 -0.25 -42.59
CA GLU A 482 -24.75 -0.93 -41.84
C GLU A 482 -24.48 -0.27 -40.48
N GLU A 483 -24.48 -1.08 -39.41
CA GLU A 483 -24.19 -0.66 -38.04
C GLU A 483 -22.89 -1.26 -37.50
N THR A 484 -21.93 -0.40 -37.14
CA THR A 484 -20.65 -0.79 -36.52
C THR A 484 -20.60 -0.36 -35.06
N THR A 485 -20.38 -1.31 -34.14
CA THR A 485 -20.53 -1.08 -32.68
C THR A 485 -19.20 -1.24 -31.93
N PHE A 486 -18.67 -0.14 -31.42
CA PHE A 486 -17.43 -0.06 -30.64
C PHE A 486 -17.75 -0.08 -29.14
N LYS A 487 -17.19 -1.04 -28.38
CA LYS A 487 -17.57 -1.29 -26.98
C LYS A 487 -16.46 -0.93 -25.99
N PHE A 488 -16.77 -0.03 -25.04
CA PHE A 488 -15.85 0.33 -23.96
C PHE A 488 -15.76 -0.80 -22.92
N HIS A 489 -14.68 -1.57 -22.97
CA HIS A 489 -14.44 -2.70 -22.08
C HIS A 489 -14.16 -2.26 -20.63
N ARG A 490 -14.40 -3.16 -19.66
CA ARG A 490 -14.57 -2.89 -18.21
C ARG A 490 -13.34 -2.39 -17.42
N VAL A 491 -12.33 -1.83 -18.06
CA VAL A 491 -11.28 -1.05 -17.36
C VAL A 491 -11.87 0.31 -16.98
N LYS A 492 -11.58 0.84 -15.78
CA LYS A 492 -12.09 2.15 -15.32
C LYS A 492 -11.55 3.30 -16.17
N ARG A 493 -12.26 3.65 -17.26
CA ARG A 493 -12.11 4.91 -17.98
C ARG A 493 -13.14 5.92 -17.44
N GLN A 494 -12.65 7.04 -16.93
CA GLN A 494 -13.45 8.13 -16.37
C GLN A 494 -13.20 9.39 -17.21
N LEU A 495 -14.23 10.19 -17.49
CA LEU A 495 -14.11 11.40 -18.29
C LEU A 495 -14.29 12.65 -17.41
N THR A 496 -13.17 13.30 -17.07
CA THR A 496 -13.12 14.50 -16.21
C THR A 496 -13.27 15.79 -17.01
N SER A 497 -13.91 16.81 -16.42
CA SER A 497 -13.99 18.16 -16.99
C SER A 497 -12.61 18.83 -17.08
N SER A 498 -12.36 19.57 -18.17
CA SER A 498 -11.03 20.03 -18.61
C SER A 498 -10.51 21.31 -17.93
N HIS A 499 -11.05 21.69 -16.75
CA HIS A 499 -10.75 22.98 -16.11
C HIS A 499 -10.52 22.95 -14.59
N LEU A 500 -10.15 21.79 -14.02
CA LEU A 500 -9.79 21.67 -12.60
C LEU A 500 -8.55 20.79 -12.36
N ARG A 501 -7.36 21.42 -12.31
CA ARG A 501 -6.40 21.38 -11.18
C ARG A 501 -5.05 22.00 -11.53
N HIS A 502 -4.60 22.91 -10.67
CA HIS A 502 -3.20 23.32 -10.56
C HIS A 502 -2.93 23.52 -9.07
N ARG A 503 -1.75 23.07 -8.57
CA ARG A 503 -1.39 22.98 -7.14
C ARG A 503 -2.23 21.94 -6.33
N GLU A 504 -1.68 21.16 -5.38
CA GLU A 504 -0.30 21.11 -4.82
C GLU A 504 0.28 19.67 -4.75
N LEU A 505 1.61 19.59 -4.89
CA LEU A 505 2.56 18.65 -4.25
C LEU A 505 2.14 17.18 -4.00
N ALA A 506 2.63 16.26 -4.86
CA ALA A 506 3.64 15.25 -4.48
C ALA A 506 4.10 14.38 -5.68
N ALA A 507 5.37 13.95 -5.64
CA ALA A 507 5.98 12.78 -6.30
C ALA A 507 5.63 12.42 -7.77
N GLY A 508 6.55 12.79 -8.69
CA GLY A 508 7.33 11.81 -9.48
C GLY A 508 6.74 11.16 -10.74
N TYR A 509 7.50 11.27 -11.85
CA TYR A 509 7.40 10.56 -13.14
C TYR A 509 6.13 10.86 -13.97
N LEU A 510 6.22 11.57 -15.09
CA LEU A 510 6.84 11.23 -16.40
C LEU A 510 5.99 10.26 -17.25
N SER A 511 5.61 10.75 -18.42
CA SER A 511 4.97 10.04 -19.53
C SER A 511 5.88 8.96 -20.14
N GLU A 512 5.34 7.97 -20.85
CA GLU A 512 5.09 8.08 -22.31
C GLU A 512 4.24 6.92 -22.85
N GLU A 513 4.16 6.73 -24.16
CA GLU A 513 3.01 6.10 -24.84
C GLU A 513 3.19 4.65 -25.34
N LEU A 514 2.03 4.02 -25.58
CA LEU A 514 1.72 3.06 -26.65
C LEU A 514 2.77 2.01 -27.09
N HIS A 515 2.36 0.74 -27.00
CA HIS A 515 2.07 -0.02 -28.22
C HIS A 515 1.00 -1.09 -27.97
N HIS A 516 0.13 -1.32 -28.95
CA HIS A 516 -0.79 -2.46 -28.98
C HIS A 516 -0.38 -3.35 -30.16
N GLN A 517 -0.12 -4.63 -29.91
CA GLN A 517 0.15 -5.61 -30.96
C GLN A 517 -0.95 -6.67 -30.96
N GLN A 518 -1.41 -7.00 -32.16
CA GLN A 518 -2.65 -7.74 -32.40
C GLN A 518 -2.37 -9.24 -32.53
N GLY A 519 -3.15 -10.06 -31.84
CA GLY A 519 -3.04 -11.52 -31.84
C GLY A 519 -4.42 -12.14 -31.61
N ASP A 520 -5.11 -12.46 -32.69
CA ASP A 520 -6.50 -12.93 -32.70
C ASP A 520 -6.64 -14.41 -32.28
N PRO A 521 -7.87 -14.88 -31.98
CA PRO A 521 -8.08 -16.00 -31.07
C PRO A 521 -8.22 -17.37 -31.76
N GLN A 522 -8.19 -18.42 -30.95
CA GLN A 522 -8.94 -19.63 -31.27
C GLN A 522 -9.66 -20.20 -30.04
N ALA A 523 -10.86 -20.71 -30.29
CA ALA A 523 -11.72 -21.38 -29.32
C ALA A 523 -11.23 -22.84 -29.07
N ASP A 524 -11.78 -23.64 -28.15
CA ASP A 524 -13.09 -23.50 -27.51
C ASP A 524 -13.21 -24.28 -26.17
N GLU A 525 -14.33 -24.06 -25.49
CA GLU A 525 -15.07 -25.01 -24.63
C GLU A 525 -14.45 -25.66 -23.35
N ARG A 526 -15.06 -25.26 -22.20
CA ARG A 526 -15.65 -26.09 -21.10
C ARG A 526 -15.03 -26.07 -19.69
N CYS A 527 -15.96 -25.90 -18.74
CA CYS A 527 -16.03 -26.45 -17.37
C CYS A 527 -14.90 -26.20 -16.34
N ARG A 528 -15.11 -25.13 -15.57
CA ARG A 528 -14.94 -25.03 -14.09
C ARG A 528 -14.55 -26.34 -13.35
N LEU A 529 -13.47 -26.30 -12.57
CA LEU A 529 -13.57 -26.13 -11.10
C LEU A 529 -12.19 -26.04 -10.41
N MET A 530 -11.69 -24.81 -10.24
CA MET A 530 -10.85 -24.27 -9.15
C MET A 530 -10.77 -22.76 -9.37
#